data_AF-A0A1S8K0M3-F1
#
_entry.id   AF-A0A1S8K0M3-F1
#
_cell.length_a   1.000
_cell.length_b   1.000
_cell.length_c   1.000
_cell.angle_alpha   90.00
_cell.angle_beta   90.00
_cell.angle_gamma   90.00
#
_symmetry.space_group_name_H-M   'P 1'
#
loop_
_entity.id
_entity.type
_entity.pdbx_description
1 polymer ?
#
loop_
_entity_poly.entity_id
_entity_poly.type
_entity_poly.pdbx_seq_one_letter_code
_entity_poly.pdbx_strand_id
1 'polypeptide(L)' 'MIKGTFKRNDAGQIVSFTLTGHADAGPYGSDIVCAGVSALAISTVNGIASLAGFEPIVEMNEEEGGYLYTEVTSGMTQE' A
#
# COMPACT_ATOMS: atom_id res chain seq x y z
N MET A 1 -13.31 7.06 -4.90
CA MET A 1 -12.84 7.89 -3.76
C MET A 1 -11.76 7.09 -3.05
N ILE A 2 -10.59 7.67 -2.84
CA ILE A 2 -9.47 6.97 -2.22
C ILE A 2 -9.73 6.79 -0.72
N LYS A 3 -9.53 5.59 -0.20
CA LYS A 3 -9.51 5.31 1.23
C LYS A 3 -8.28 4.50 1.60
N GLY A 4 -7.54 4.99 2.59
CA GLY A 4 -6.43 4.28 3.22
C GLY A 4 -6.75 3.84 4.64
N THR A 5 -6.51 2.57 4.94
CA THR A 5 -6.68 2.00 6.28
C THR A 5 -5.35 1.41 6.74
N PHE A 6 -4.92 1.74 7.95
CA PHE A 6 -3.65 1.28 8.51
C PHE A 6 -3.91 0.48 9.78
N LYS A 7 -3.36 -0.73 9.84
CA LYS A 7 -3.40 -1.57 11.04
C LYS A 7 -2.12 -1.36 11.83
N ARG A 8 -2.27 -1.17 13.14
CA ARG A 8 -1.16 -1.10 14.08
C ARG A 8 -1.22 -2.26 15.06
N ASN A 9 -0.06 -2.75 15.49
CA ASN A 9 0.04 -3.72 16.59
C ASN A 9 -0.04 -3.01 17.96
N ASP A 10 0.04 -3.78 19.04
CA ASP A 10 -0.03 -3.27 20.42
C ASP A 10 1.14 -2.34 20.78
N ALA A 11 2.27 -2.45 20.08
CA ALA A 11 3.42 -1.54 20.20
C ALA A 11 3.24 -0.24 19.39
N GLY A 12 2.11 -0.07 18.69
CA GLY A 12 1.80 1.10 17.87
C GLY A 12 2.48 1.13 16.50
N GLN A 13 3.20 0.07 16.11
CA GLN A 13 3.87 -0.05 14.81
C GLN A 13 2.84 -0.39 13.72
N ILE A 14 2.99 0.22 12.53
CA ILE A 14 2.17 -0.15 11.38
C ILE A 14 2.61 -1.54 10.90
N VAL A 15 1.67 -2.46 10.81
CA VAL A 15 1.91 -3.84 10.36
C VAL A 15 1.27 -4.14 9.02
N SER A 16 0.22 -3.40 8.63
CA SER A 16 -0.35 -3.50 7.30
C SER A 16 -1.09 -2.23 6.90
N PHE A 17 -1.29 -2.06 5.61
CA PHE A 17 -2.20 -1.06 5.08
C PHE A 17 -3.03 -1.60 3.91
N THR A 18 -4.22 -1.03 3.74
CA THR A 18 -5.12 -1.28 2.61
C THR A 18 -5.47 0.04 1.94
N LEU A 19 -5.35 0.10 0.63
CA LEU A 19 -5.80 1.19 -0.23
C LEU A 19 -6.91 0.70 -1.14
N THR A 20 -7.94 1.51 -1.28
CA THR A 20 -9.04 1.30 -2.23
C THR A 20 -9.32 2.58 -2.99
N GLY A 21 -9.82 2.49 -4.23
CA GLY A 21 -10.23 3.67 -5.01
C GLY A 21 -9.05 4.47 -5.55
N HIS A 22 -7.85 3.88 -5.64
CA HIS A 22 -6.60 4.50 -6.08
C HIS A 22 -6.27 4.27 -7.57
N ALA A 23 -7.03 3.41 -8.24
CA ALA A 23 -7.03 3.21 -9.68
C ALA A 23 -8.30 3.85 -10.30
N ASP A 24 -8.36 3.85 -11.63
CA ASP A 24 -9.33 4.55 -12.48
C ASP A 24 -9.18 6.07 -12.59
N ALA A 25 -9.56 6.59 -13.76
CA ALA A 25 -9.66 8.02 -14.02
C ALA A 25 -10.96 8.56 -13.40
N GLY A 26 -10.82 9.52 -12.50
CA GLY A 26 -11.96 10.19 -11.88
C GLY A 26 -12.36 11.46 -12.65
N PRO A 27 -13.22 12.31 -12.06
CA PRO A 27 -13.46 13.65 -12.56
C PRO A 27 -12.14 14.44 -12.70
N TYR A 28 -12.11 15.46 -13.57
CA TYR A 28 -10.92 16.26 -13.85
C TYR A 28 -10.11 16.63 -12.57
N GLY A 29 -8.83 16.25 -12.55
CA GLY A 29 -7.92 16.47 -11.42
C GLY A 29 -7.85 15.32 -10.40
N SER A 30 -8.81 14.40 -10.38
CA SER A 30 -8.77 13.19 -9.54
C SER A 30 -7.56 12.30 -9.87
N ASP A 31 -7.16 12.28 -11.13
CA ASP A 31 -6.07 11.44 -11.64
C ASP A 31 -4.71 11.84 -11.04
N ILE A 32 -4.51 13.11 -10.70
CA ILE A 32 -3.30 13.59 -10.02
C ILE A 32 -3.23 13.04 -8.59
N VAL A 33 -4.36 12.98 -7.90
CA VAL A 33 -4.44 12.43 -6.55
C VAL A 33 -4.23 10.91 -6.58
N CYS A 34 -4.85 10.21 -7.53
CA CYS A 34 -4.67 8.77 -7.72
C CYS A 34 -3.20 8.43 -8.03
N ALA A 35 -2.56 9.20 -8.91
CA ALA A 35 -1.14 9.04 -9.22
C ALA A 35 -0.25 9.26 -8.00
N GLY A 36 -0.50 10.31 -7.20
CA GLY A 36 0.26 10.58 -5.97
C GLY A 36 0.14 9.46 -4.93
N VAL A 37 -1.07 8.95 -4.72
CA VAL A 37 -1.31 7.84 -3.78
C VAL A 37 -0.66 6.56 -4.28
N SER A 38 -0.81 6.24 -5.56
CA SER A 38 -0.20 5.05 -6.18
C SER A 38 1.32 5.10 -6.11
N ALA A 39 1.93 6.27 -6.40
CA ALA A 39 3.37 6.45 -6.32
C ALA A 39 3.90 6.17 -4.90
N LEU A 40 3.25 6.69 -3.86
CA LEU A 40 3.66 6.46 -2.47
C LEU A 40 3.47 5.00 -2.04
N ALA A 41 2.32 4.40 -2.38
CA ALA A 41 1.99 3.04 -1.98
C ALA A 41 2.92 2.00 -2.62
N ILE A 42 3.08 2.09 -3.94
CA ILE A 42 3.92 1.16 -4.71
C ILE A 42 5.39 1.36 -4.34
N SER A 43 5.84 2.60 -4.14
CA SER A 43 7.21 2.85 -3.65
C SER A 43 7.45 2.26 -2.26
N THR A 44 6.45 2.26 -1.40
CA THR A 44 6.54 1.63 -0.07
C THR A 44 6.71 0.11 -0.20
N VAL A 45 5.87 -0.54 -1.00
CA VAL A 45 5.97 -1.99 -1.28
C VAL A 45 7.34 -2.34 -1.87
N ASN A 46 7.76 -1.63 -2.92
CA ASN A 46 9.05 -1.86 -3.56
C ASN A 46 10.23 -1.60 -2.62
N GLY A 47 10.13 -0.57 -1.77
CA GLY A 47 11.14 -0.24 -0.78
C GLY A 47 11.30 -1.33 0.27
N ILE A 48 10.21 -1.91 0.76
CA ILE A 48 10.27 -3.05 1.68
C ILE A 48 10.96 -4.23 1.00
N ALA A 49 10.47 -4.65 -0.18
CA ALA A 49 11.02 -5.79 -0.92
C ALA A 49 12.52 -5.62 -1.24
N SER A 50 12.93 -4.41 -1.65
CA SER A 50 14.30 -4.17 -2.12
C SER A 50 15.30 -3.86 -1.00
N LEU A 51 14.85 -3.28 0.12
CA LEU A 51 15.73 -2.69 1.13
C LEU A 51 15.62 -3.35 2.50
N ALA A 52 14.45 -3.90 2.86
CA ALA A 52 14.20 -4.41 4.20
C ALA A 52 14.69 -5.86 4.42
N GLY A 53 15.13 -6.54 3.36
CA GLY A 53 15.66 -7.92 3.44
C GLY A 53 14.60 -9.00 3.55
N PHE A 54 13.35 -8.67 3.28
CA PHE A 54 12.25 -9.61 3.22
C PHE A 54 11.17 -9.12 2.26
N GLU A 55 10.35 -10.07 1.79
CA GLU A 55 9.21 -9.76 0.93
C GLU A 55 7.97 -9.49 1.78
N PRO A 56 7.28 -8.36 1.59
CA PRO A 56 5.98 -8.15 2.22
C PRO A 56 4.93 -9.06 1.59
N ILE A 57 3.87 -9.35 2.33
CA ILE A 57 2.64 -9.90 1.73
C ILE A 57 2.00 -8.76 0.94
N VAL A 58 1.59 -9.04 -0.29
CA VAL A 58 0.98 -8.05 -1.19
C VAL A 58 -0.18 -8.69 -1.94
N GLU A 59 -1.32 -8.01 -1.95
CA GLU A 59 -2.46 -8.34 -2.80
C GLU A 59 -2.88 -7.10 -3.57
N MET A 60 -3.05 -7.23 -4.90
CA MET A 60 -3.47 -6.12 -5.75
C MET A 60 -4.58 -6.57 -6.69
N ASN A 61 -5.54 -5.69 -6.93
CA ASN A 61 -6.54 -5.81 -7.99
C ASN A 61 -6.79 -4.42 -8.56
N GLU A 62 -6.72 -4.23 -9.87
CA GLU A 62 -6.95 -2.92 -10.49
C GLU A 62 -8.44 -2.66 -10.81
N GLU A 63 -9.29 -3.69 -10.74
CA GLU A 63 -10.73 -3.57 -10.98
C GLU A 63 -11.44 -2.76 -9.89
N GLU A 64 -12.63 -2.25 -10.21
CA GLU A 64 -13.52 -1.53 -9.28
C GLU A 64 -12.84 -0.37 -8.51
N GLY A 65 -12.05 0.46 -9.21
CA GLY A 65 -11.33 1.59 -8.61
C GLY A 65 -10.03 1.21 -7.90
N GLY A 66 -9.60 -0.04 -7.97
CA GLY A 66 -8.29 -0.48 -7.50
C GLY A 66 -8.23 -0.78 -6.00
N TYR A 67 -7.61 -1.90 -5.67
CA TYR A 67 -7.33 -2.44 -4.35
C TYR A 67 -5.85 -2.77 -4.22
N LEU A 68 -5.23 -2.33 -3.12
CA LEU A 68 -3.87 -2.71 -2.77
C LEU A 68 -3.80 -2.97 -1.27
N TYR A 69 -3.39 -4.18 -0.90
CA TYR A 69 -3.08 -4.58 0.46
C TYR A 69 -1.60 -4.90 0.57
N THR A 70 -1.00 -4.51 1.69
CA THR A 70 0.31 -5.02 2.07
C THR A 70 0.43 -5.21 3.56
N GLU A 71 1.14 -6.26 3.97
CA GLU A 71 1.41 -6.61 5.35
C GLU A 71 2.88 -7.02 5.53
N VAL A 72 3.47 -6.54 6.61
CA VAL A 72 4.80 -6.97 7.07
C VAL A 72 4.59 -7.96 8.23
N THR A 73 5.20 -9.13 8.12
CA THR A 73 5.08 -10.16 9.17
C THR A 73 6.14 -9.93 10.24
N SER A 74 5.74 -9.99 11.50
CA SER A 74 6.64 -9.87 12.63
C SER A 74 7.60 -11.06 12.67
N GLY A 75 8.90 -10.80 12.58
CA GLY A 75 9.96 -11.82 12.62
C GLY A 75 10.84 -11.89 11.38
N MET A 76 10.51 -11.13 10.32
CA MET A 76 11.36 -10.98 9.15
C MET A 76 12.26 -9.76 9.34
N THR A 77 13.42 -9.94 9.97
CA THR A 77 14.49 -8.95 9.97
C THR A 77 15.60 -9.45 9.06
N GLN A 78 16.20 -8.55 8.27
CA GLN A 78 17.51 -8.79 7.69
C GLN A 78 18.47 -9.09 8.86
N GLU A 79 19.13 -10.26 8.85
CA GLU A 79 20.14 -10.62 9.88
C GLU A 79 21.17 -9.50 10.10
#